data_AF-A0AAY4E3V4-F1
#
_entry.id   AF-A0AAY4E3V4-F1
#
_cell.length_a   1.000
_cell.length_b   1.000
_cell.length_c   1.000
_cell.angle_alpha   90.00
_cell.angle_beta   90.00
_cell.angle_gamma   90.00
#
_symmetry.space_group_name_H-M   'P 1'
#
loop_
_entity.id
_entity.type
_entity.pdbx_description
1 polymer ?
#
loop_
_entity_poly.entity_id
_entity_poly.type
_entity_poly.pdbx_seq_one_letter_code
_entity_poly.pdbx_strand_id
1 'polypeptide(L)'
;RVKQRTSRRAQQEQLAEKVQESVVKPRKESLQRRKEKRFYRMTGEVWKLTQGQKLGEGEPREQDLCADEEQSASQRAARRRKLPETVSPMPVKRDPPQSKRVSSVVKVALRCPSGRTVYRRFLKCHTSTVLLDWMLKTGYHPMIYTVCMSYPRKPLETGPLMTLEDVGIVRDTVLNVEEKDQSTT
;
A
#
# COMPACT_ATOMS: atom_id res chain seq x y z
N ARG A 1 62.34 7.03 16.99
CA ARG A 1 61.07 7.52 16.36
C ARG A 1 60.41 6.47 15.46
N VAL A 2 61.12 5.77 14.58
CA VAL A 2 60.54 4.75 13.68
C VAL A 2 59.99 3.52 14.43
N LYS A 3 60.77 2.94 15.36
CA LYS A 3 60.37 1.76 16.15
C LYS A 3 59.07 1.95 16.95
N GLN A 4 58.84 3.15 17.49
CA GLN A 4 57.62 3.44 18.25
C GLN A 4 56.39 3.55 17.34
N ARG A 5 56.56 4.07 16.11
CA ARG A 5 55.47 4.13 15.11
C ARG A 5 55.08 2.74 14.63
N THR A 6 56.04 1.83 14.43
CA THR A 6 55.77 0.45 14.02
C THR A 6 55.04 -0.33 15.12
N SER A 7 55.45 -0.20 16.38
CA SER A 7 54.75 -0.85 17.50
C SER A 7 53.32 -0.35 17.65
N ARG A 8 53.07 0.95 17.52
CA ARG A 8 51.72 1.52 17.55
C ARG A 8 50.85 1.00 16.41
N ARG A 9 51.42 0.86 15.21
CA ARG A 9 50.71 0.35 14.04
C ARG A 9 50.32 -1.13 14.22
N ALA A 10 51.23 -1.96 14.72
CA ALA A 10 50.94 -3.36 15.01
C ALA A 10 49.80 -3.52 16.04
N GLN A 11 49.78 -2.67 17.07
CA GLN A 11 48.68 -2.66 18.05
C GLN A 11 47.35 -2.23 17.42
N GLN A 12 47.36 -1.25 16.52
CA GLN A 12 46.16 -0.83 15.80
C GLN A 12 45.63 -1.92 14.85
N GLU A 13 46.53 -2.65 14.19
CA GLU A 13 46.16 -3.76 13.31
C GLU A 13 45.51 -4.90 14.12
N GLN A 14 46.06 -5.26 15.28
CA GLN A 14 45.45 -6.26 16.18
C GLN A 14 44.06 -5.83 16.70
N LEU A 15 43.89 -4.56 17.06
CA LEU A 15 42.59 -4.04 17.48
C LEU A 15 41.59 -3.99 16.31
N ALA A 16 42.05 -3.65 15.11
CA ALA A 16 41.22 -3.63 13.91
C ALA A 16 40.74 -5.04 13.54
N GLU A 17 41.62 -6.05 13.64
CA GLU A 17 41.27 -7.46 13.48
C GLU A 17 40.22 -7.87 14.50
N LYS A 18 40.41 -7.55 15.78
CA LYS A 18 39.44 -7.87 16.83
C LYS A 18 38.06 -7.24 16.57
N VAL A 19 38.01 -6.02 16.05
CA VAL A 19 36.75 -5.34 15.67
C VAL A 19 36.12 -5.97 14.42
N GLN A 20 36.94 -6.35 13.44
CA GLN A 20 36.48 -7.07 12.25
C GLN A 20 35.75 -8.37 12.65
N GLU A 21 36.34 -9.13 13.57
CA GLU A 21 35.79 -10.42 13.99
C GLU A 21 34.57 -10.29 14.91
N SER A 22 34.60 -9.40 15.89
CA SER A 22 33.53 -9.29 16.89
C SER A 22 32.32 -8.47 16.43
N VAL A 23 32.51 -7.52 15.50
CA VAL A 23 31.46 -6.57 15.10
C VAL A 23 31.13 -6.66 13.62
N VAL A 24 32.13 -6.67 12.75
CA VAL A 24 31.89 -6.56 11.29
C VAL A 24 31.37 -7.88 10.73
N LYS A 25 32.00 -9.02 11.04
CA LYS A 25 31.56 -10.35 10.57
C LYS A 25 30.13 -10.68 11.04
N PRO A 26 29.74 -10.55 12.32
CA PRO A 26 28.39 -10.89 12.78
C PRO A 26 27.31 -9.99 12.19
N ARG A 27 27.61 -8.70 11.95
CA ARG A 27 26.67 -7.79 11.29
C ARG A 27 26.42 -8.18 9.83
N LYS A 28 27.47 -8.55 9.10
CA LYS A 28 27.34 -9.03 7.71
C LYS A 28 26.53 -10.31 7.63
N GLU A 29 26.83 -11.28 8.50
CA GLU A 29 26.11 -12.56 8.57
C GLU A 29 24.63 -12.37 8.95
N SER A 30 24.34 -11.55 9.95
CA SER A 30 22.96 -11.23 10.36
C SER A 30 22.15 -10.61 9.23
N LEU A 31 22.74 -9.70 8.45
CA LEU A 31 22.10 -9.13 7.27
C LEU A 31 21.83 -10.18 6.18
N GLN A 32 22.78 -11.07 5.91
CA GLN A 32 22.60 -12.16 4.96
C GLN A 32 21.48 -13.10 5.40
N ARG A 33 21.49 -13.54 6.66
CA ARG A 33 20.44 -14.39 7.23
C ARG A 33 19.05 -13.74 7.19
N ARG A 34 18.96 -12.42 7.39
CA ARG A 34 17.68 -11.69 7.25
C ARG A 34 17.18 -11.67 5.81
N LYS A 35 18.07 -11.50 4.83
CA LYS A 35 17.74 -11.56 3.40
C LYS A 35 17.26 -12.96 3.02
N GLU A 36 17.96 -13.98 3.47
CA GLU A 36 17.62 -15.39 3.25
C GLU A 36 16.25 -15.75 3.86
N LYS A 37 16.01 -15.40 5.12
CA LYS A 37 14.69 -15.56 5.76
C LYS A 37 13.58 -14.82 5.01
N ARG A 38 13.86 -13.64 4.47
CA ARG A 38 12.89 -12.90 3.65
C ARG A 38 12.63 -13.62 2.32
N PHE A 39 13.67 -14.15 1.68
CA PHE A 39 13.54 -14.94 0.47
C PHE A 39 12.65 -16.16 0.75
N TYR A 40 12.99 -17.03 1.71
CA TYR A 40 12.19 -18.23 1.97
C TYR A 40 10.78 -17.94 2.50
N ARG A 41 10.56 -16.82 3.21
CA ARG A 41 9.20 -16.35 3.55
C ARG A 41 8.37 -16.02 2.31
N MET A 42 9.00 -15.51 1.25
CA MET A 42 8.36 -15.08 0.00
C MET A 42 8.34 -16.16 -1.08
N THR A 43 9.18 -17.21 -0.98
CA THR A 43 9.25 -18.34 -1.94
C THR A 43 8.49 -19.57 -1.42
N GLY A 44 7.94 -19.48 -0.21
CA GLY A 44 6.91 -20.32 0.40
C GLY A 44 6.75 -21.72 -0.16
N GLU A 45 7.46 -22.66 0.46
CA GLU A 45 7.07 -24.08 0.47
C GLU A 45 5.64 -24.27 1.01
N VAL A 46 5.13 -23.29 1.77
CA VAL A 46 3.76 -23.24 2.28
C VAL A 46 2.70 -23.24 1.17
N TRP A 47 2.94 -22.61 0.01
CA TRP A 47 1.97 -22.64 -1.11
C TRP A 47 2.16 -23.84 -2.04
N LYS A 48 3.23 -24.63 -1.85
CA LYS A 48 3.53 -25.84 -2.63
C LYS A 48 3.02 -27.13 -1.96
N LEU A 49 2.54 -27.03 -0.72
CA LEU A 49 2.11 -28.18 0.10
C LEU A 49 0.60 -28.46 0.05
N THR A 50 -0.22 -27.52 -0.43
CA THR A 50 -1.61 -27.84 -0.77
C THR A 50 -1.63 -28.54 -2.11
N GLN A 51 -2.27 -29.72 -2.20
CA GLN A 51 -2.62 -30.32 -3.48
C GLN A 51 -3.40 -29.26 -4.27
N GLY A 52 -2.77 -28.67 -5.28
CA GLY A 52 -3.39 -27.66 -6.10
C GLY A 52 -4.63 -28.25 -6.76
N GLN A 53 -5.78 -27.59 -6.59
CA GLN A 53 -7.01 -27.96 -7.27
C GLN A 53 -6.82 -27.71 -8.77
N LYS A 54 -6.96 -28.76 -9.58
CA LYS A 54 -6.97 -28.62 -11.05
C LYS A 54 -8.22 -27.84 -11.44
N LEU A 55 -8.06 -26.56 -11.78
CA LEU A 55 -9.10 -25.79 -12.45
C LEU A 55 -8.96 -26.03 -13.95
N GLY A 56 -9.98 -26.66 -14.56
CA GLY A 56 -9.99 -27.00 -15.99
C GLY A 56 -10.78 -28.26 -16.37
N GLU A 57 -11.42 -28.95 -15.42
CA GLU A 57 -12.33 -30.06 -15.73
C GLU A 57 -13.73 -29.50 -16.04
N GLY A 58 -13.89 -28.98 -17.25
CA GLY A 58 -15.11 -28.29 -17.68
C GLY A 58 -15.05 -27.88 -19.14
N GLU A 59 -14.70 -28.81 -20.02
CA GLU A 59 -14.96 -28.68 -21.46
C GLU A 59 -15.99 -29.76 -21.84
N PRO A 60 -17.17 -29.40 -22.37
CA PRO A 60 -17.96 -30.36 -23.12
C PRO A 60 -17.15 -30.78 -24.35
N ARG A 61 -16.98 -32.10 -24.49
CA ARG A 61 -16.36 -32.74 -25.66
C ARG A 61 -17.23 -32.49 -26.88
N GLU A 62 -16.90 -31.47 -27.66
CA GLU A 62 -17.35 -31.41 -29.04
C GLU A 62 -16.48 -32.37 -29.87
N GLN A 63 -17.17 -33.36 -30.44
CA GLN A 63 -16.62 -34.36 -31.35
C GLN A 63 -16.24 -33.67 -32.65
N ASP A 64 -14.95 -33.41 -32.84
CA ASP A 64 -14.40 -33.18 -34.18
C ASP A 64 -13.79 -34.48 -34.70
N LEU A 65 -14.51 -35.08 -35.64
CA LEU A 65 -14.05 -36.13 -36.52
C LEU A 65 -12.94 -35.58 -37.42
N CYS A 66 -11.69 -35.90 -37.11
CA CYS A 66 -10.66 -36.02 -38.15
C CYS A 66 -9.53 -36.90 -37.63
N ALA A 67 -9.40 -38.08 -38.24
CA ALA A 67 -8.27 -38.96 -38.05
C ALA A 67 -6.98 -38.25 -38.46
N ASP A 68 -5.98 -38.26 -37.57
CA ASP A 68 -4.58 -38.02 -37.92
C ASP A 68 -3.72 -38.65 -36.81
N GLU A 69 -3.50 -39.94 -36.97
CA GLU A 69 -2.70 -40.82 -36.11
C GLU A 69 -1.19 -40.59 -36.37
N GLU A 70 -0.64 -39.40 -36.11
CA GLU A 70 0.84 -39.24 -36.00
C GLU A 70 1.36 -37.91 -35.42
N GLN A 71 0.54 -37.09 -34.77
CA GLN A 71 1.03 -35.80 -34.26
C GLN A 71 1.52 -35.87 -32.80
N SER A 72 2.81 -35.58 -32.59
CA SER A 72 3.40 -35.45 -31.24
C SER A 72 2.72 -34.34 -30.43
N ALA A 73 2.63 -34.53 -29.10
CA ALA A 73 2.02 -33.58 -28.18
C ALA A 73 2.58 -32.15 -28.31
N SER A 74 3.85 -32.01 -28.70
CA SER A 74 4.50 -30.72 -28.95
C SER A 74 3.92 -29.98 -30.17
N GLN A 75 3.59 -30.70 -31.25
CA GLN A 75 2.98 -30.11 -32.46
C GLN A 75 1.53 -29.70 -32.19
N ARG A 76 0.77 -30.52 -31.46
CA ARG A 76 -0.60 -30.18 -31.05
C ARG A 76 -0.64 -28.95 -30.14
N ALA A 77 0.31 -28.85 -29.21
CA ALA A 77 0.49 -27.68 -28.35
C ALA A 77 0.91 -26.43 -29.14
N ALA A 78 1.76 -26.57 -30.16
CA ALA A 78 2.18 -25.46 -31.01
C ALA A 78 1.02 -24.90 -31.87
N ARG A 79 0.17 -25.76 -32.42
CA ARG A 79 -1.04 -25.33 -33.16
C ARG A 79 -2.00 -24.53 -32.28
N ARG A 80 -2.24 -24.98 -31.04
CA ARG A 80 -3.09 -24.27 -30.07
C ARG A 80 -2.53 -22.92 -29.60
N ARG A 81 -1.24 -22.65 -29.82
CA ARG A 81 -0.58 -21.38 -29.48
C ARG A 81 -0.54 -20.37 -30.62
N LYS A 82 -0.98 -20.71 -31.83
CA LYS A 82 -1.12 -19.73 -32.91
C LYS A 82 -2.36 -18.87 -32.62
N LEU A 83 -2.18 -17.79 -31.86
CA LEU A 83 -3.19 -16.75 -31.77
C LEU A 83 -3.40 -16.13 -33.17
N PRO A 84 -4.64 -15.80 -33.57
CA PRO A 84 -4.87 -15.04 -34.79
C PRO A 84 -4.11 -13.70 -34.72
N GLU A 85 -3.47 -13.33 -35.83
CA GLU A 85 -2.56 -12.18 -35.98
C GLU A 85 -3.24 -10.81 -35.76
N THR A 86 -4.55 -10.78 -35.49
CA THR A 86 -5.41 -9.59 -35.58
C THR A 86 -5.80 -8.96 -34.24
N VAL A 87 -5.11 -9.26 -33.12
CA VAL A 87 -5.39 -8.57 -31.85
C VAL A 87 -4.10 -8.21 -31.11
N SER A 88 -3.23 -7.44 -31.75
CA SER A 88 -2.34 -6.54 -31.01
C SER A 88 -2.92 -5.14 -31.12
N PRO A 89 -3.76 -4.68 -30.17
CA PRO A 89 -3.96 -3.25 -30.03
C PRO A 89 -2.56 -2.68 -29.75
N MET A 90 -2.04 -1.91 -30.71
CA MET A 90 -0.80 -1.16 -30.54
C MET A 90 -0.83 -0.50 -29.16
N PRO A 91 0.29 -0.46 -28.42
CA PRO A 91 0.32 0.24 -27.15
C PRO A 91 -0.02 1.70 -27.45
N VAL A 92 -1.26 2.09 -27.12
CA VAL A 92 -1.65 3.49 -27.05
C VAL A 92 -0.57 4.14 -26.23
N LYS A 93 0.19 5.06 -26.84
CA LYS A 93 1.11 5.94 -26.11
C LYS A 93 0.23 6.69 -25.12
N ARG A 94 0.07 6.12 -23.93
CA ARG A 94 -0.55 6.82 -22.81
C ARG A 94 0.38 8.00 -22.57
N ASP A 95 -0.17 9.20 -22.69
CA ASP A 95 0.51 10.40 -22.24
C ASP A 95 1.13 10.11 -20.87
N PRO A 96 2.35 10.61 -20.59
CA PRO A 96 2.95 10.42 -19.28
C PRO A 96 1.92 10.79 -18.22
N PRO A 97 1.69 9.94 -17.19
CA PRO A 97 0.63 10.16 -16.23
C PRO A 97 0.79 11.59 -15.72
N GLN A 98 -0.20 12.44 -16.02
CA GLN A 98 -0.24 13.83 -15.60
C GLN A 98 0.25 13.86 -14.16
N SER A 99 1.32 14.64 -13.95
CA SER A 99 2.15 14.70 -12.75
C SER A 99 1.51 14.02 -11.56
N LYS A 100 2.18 13.02 -10.96
CA LYS A 100 1.83 12.50 -9.64
C LYS A 100 1.62 13.70 -8.72
N ARG A 101 0.38 14.19 -8.59
CA ARG A 101 0.02 15.17 -7.57
C ARG A 101 0.34 14.39 -6.31
N VAL A 102 1.45 14.74 -5.67
CA VAL A 102 1.87 14.13 -4.41
C VAL A 102 0.64 14.25 -3.54
N SER A 103 -0.05 13.13 -3.32
CA SER A 103 -1.39 13.10 -2.75
C SER A 103 -1.24 13.50 -1.31
N SER A 104 -1.25 14.82 -1.08
CA SER A 104 -0.92 15.41 0.19
C SER A 104 -1.93 14.91 1.21
N VAL A 105 -1.41 14.25 2.22
CA VAL A 105 -2.19 13.67 3.31
C VAL A 105 -2.34 14.75 4.37
N VAL A 106 -3.56 14.91 4.87
CA VAL A 106 -3.88 15.80 6.00
C VAL A 106 -4.27 14.96 7.20
N LYS A 107 -3.77 15.32 8.38
CA LYS A 107 -4.17 14.70 9.65
C LYS A 107 -5.29 15.54 10.27
N VAL A 108 -6.45 14.93 10.46
CA VAL A 108 -7.60 15.56 11.09
C VAL A 108 -7.74 15.00 12.50
N ALA A 109 -7.86 15.91 13.47
CA ALA A 109 -8.18 15.58 14.86
C ALA A 109 -9.64 15.96 15.15
N LEU A 110 -10.47 14.99 15.50
CA LEU A 110 -11.87 15.19 15.84
C LEU A 110 -12.03 15.17 17.36
N ARG A 111 -12.45 16.29 17.93
CA ARG A 111 -12.74 16.43 19.36
C ARG A 111 -14.21 16.10 19.59
N CYS A 112 -14.45 15.05 20.37
CA CYS A 112 -15.78 14.58 20.68
C CYS A 112 -16.30 15.22 21.99
N PRO A 113 -17.62 15.45 22.14
CA PRO A 113 -18.24 15.93 23.38
C PRO A 113 -17.90 15.08 24.60
N SER A 114 -17.65 13.78 24.41
CA SER A 114 -17.21 12.87 25.47
C SER A 114 -15.82 13.15 26.04
N GLY A 115 -15.13 14.19 25.58
CA GLY A 115 -13.75 14.53 25.96
C GLY A 115 -12.67 13.71 25.23
N ARG A 116 -13.07 12.69 24.46
CA ARG A 116 -12.15 11.92 23.63
C ARG A 116 -11.78 12.69 22.37
N THR A 117 -10.50 12.65 21.98
CA THR A 117 -10.05 13.12 20.66
C THR A 117 -9.60 11.93 19.82
N VAL A 118 -10.13 11.81 18.61
CA VAL A 118 -9.76 10.76 17.64
C VAL A 118 -9.01 11.37 16.47
N TYR A 119 -8.01 10.66 15.97
CA TYR A 119 -7.14 11.15 14.89
C TYR A 119 -7.26 10.24 13.67
N ARG A 120 -7.37 10.84 12.49
CA ARG A 120 -7.36 10.09 11.23
C ARG A 120 -6.68 10.90 10.14
N ARG A 121 -6.06 10.19 9.20
CA ARG A 121 -5.42 10.77 8.02
C ARG A 121 -6.35 10.64 6.83
N PHE A 122 -6.45 11.70 6.04
CA PHE A 122 -7.25 11.77 4.83
C PHE A 122 -6.43 12.31 3.68
N LEU A 123 -6.81 11.95 2.44
CA LEU A 123 -6.27 12.58 1.24
C LEU A 123 -7.04 13.85 0.96
N LYS A 124 -6.36 14.92 0.53
CA LYS A 124 -7.04 16.19 0.19
C LYS A 124 -8.14 16.06 -0.87
N CYS A 125 -7.97 15.12 -1.80
CA CYS A 125 -8.93 14.84 -2.86
C CYS A 125 -10.14 14.01 -2.41
N HIS A 126 -10.19 13.55 -1.15
CA HIS A 126 -11.38 12.88 -0.65
C HIS A 126 -12.56 13.86 -0.56
N THR A 127 -13.76 13.31 -0.76
CA THR A 127 -15.00 14.04 -0.53
C THR A 127 -15.12 14.42 0.94
N SER A 128 -15.64 15.61 1.20
CA SER A 128 -15.87 16.12 2.55
C SER A 128 -16.85 15.23 3.34
N THR A 129 -17.75 14.51 2.66
CA THR A 129 -18.70 13.54 3.26
C THR A 129 -18.01 12.46 4.10
N VAL A 130 -16.75 12.14 3.80
CA VAL A 130 -15.96 11.16 4.57
C VAL A 130 -15.81 11.56 6.05
N LEU A 131 -15.92 12.85 6.37
CA LEU A 131 -15.89 13.36 7.74
C LEU A 131 -17.18 12.99 8.49
N LEU A 132 -18.33 13.07 7.83
CA LEU A 132 -19.62 12.68 8.41
C LEU A 132 -19.68 11.16 8.61
N ASP A 133 -19.20 10.38 7.64
CA ASP A 133 -19.11 8.92 7.76
C ASP A 133 -18.17 8.51 8.90
N TRP A 134 -17.06 9.23 9.05
CA TRP A 134 -16.12 9.01 10.14
C TRP A 134 -16.72 9.37 11.49
N MET A 135 -17.44 10.49 11.58
CA MET A 135 -18.18 10.90 12.77
C MET A 135 -19.23 9.86 13.17
N LEU A 136 -20.00 9.37 12.19
CA LEU A 136 -20.97 8.28 12.38
C LEU A 136 -20.29 7.01 12.89
N LYS A 137 -19.14 6.64 12.31
CA LYS A 137 -18.35 5.49 12.74
C LYS A 137 -17.84 5.61 14.18
N THR A 138 -17.61 6.83 14.66
CA THR A 138 -17.19 7.11 16.04
C THR A 138 -18.36 7.16 17.03
N GLY A 139 -19.60 7.07 16.55
CA GLY A 139 -20.81 7.03 17.36
C GLY A 139 -21.63 8.32 17.39
N TYR A 140 -21.28 9.33 16.57
CA TYR A 140 -21.96 10.62 16.54
C TYR A 140 -22.75 10.75 15.23
N HIS A 141 -24.08 10.78 15.32
CA HIS A 141 -24.95 10.80 14.15
C HIS A 141 -25.05 12.22 13.55
N PRO A 142 -24.92 12.42 12.22
CA PRO A 142 -24.93 13.74 11.58
C PRO A 142 -26.27 14.51 11.64
N MET A 143 -27.35 13.86 12.08
CA MET A 143 -28.63 14.55 12.34
C MET A 143 -28.60 15.35 13.65
N ILE A 144 -27.84 14.87 14.65
CA ILE A 144 -27.81 15.45 16.00
C ILE A 144 -26.52 16.24 16.21
N TYR A 145 -25.43 15.85 15.53
CA TYR A 145 -24.13 16.47 15.67
C TYR A 145 -23.66 17.08 14.36
N THR A 146 -22.95 18.20 14.47
CA THR A 146 -22.28 18.88 13.37
C THR A 146 -20.78 18.96 13.63
N VAL A 147 -19.99 19.07 12.56
CA VAL A 147 -18.55 19.23 12.64
C VAL A 147 -18.22 20.71 12.45
N CYS A 148 -17.55 21.31 13.42
CA CYS A 148 -17.16 22.72 13.43
C CYS A 148 -15.64 22.88 13.35
N MET A 149 -15.20 23.97 12.73
CA MET A 149 -13.80 24.40 12.76
C MET A 149 -13.41 24.90 14.16
N SER A 150 -12.12 24.84 14.50
CA SER A 150 -11.61 25.33 15.79
C SER A 150 -11.59 26.86 15.88
N TYR A 151 -11.07 27.55 14.86
CA TYR A 151 -11.05 29.01 14.78
C TYR A 151 -11.01 29.50 13.31
N PRO A 152 -11.89 30.43 12.90
CA PRO A 152 -13.10 30.83 13.60
C PRO A 152 -14.06 29.62 13.76
N ARG A 153 -14.82 29.56 14.86
CA ARG A 153 -15.78 28.46 15.07
C ARG A 153 -16.94 28.61 14.12
N LYS A 154 -16.88 27.89 13.00
CA LYS A 154 -17.92 27.82 11.97
C LYS A 154 -18.28 26.35 11.69
N PRO A 155 -19.57 26.00 11.54
CA PRO A 155 -19.97 24.69 11.07
C PRO A 155 -19.41 24.44 9.66
N LEU A 156 -18.93 23.21 9.43
CA LEU A 156 -18.30 22.80 8.20
C LEU A 156 -19.37 22.44 7.17
N GLU A 157 -19.45 23.20 6.09
CA GLU A 157 -20.32 22.90 4.96
C GLU A 157 -19.76 21.67 4.24
N THR A 158 -20.43 20.53 4.46
CA THR A 158 -20.03 19.24 3.92
C THR A 158 -20.97 18.83 2.80
N GLY A 159 -20.42 18.41 1.66
CA GLY A 159 -21.21 18.04 0.49
C GLY A 159 -20.52 17.01 -0.40
N PRO A 160 -21.29 16.22 -1.17
CA PRO A 160 -20.74 15.15 -2.03
C PRO A 160 -19.87 15.70 -3.17
N LEU A 161 -20.06 16.96 -3.56
CA LEU A 161 -19.32 17.62 -4.64
C LEU A 161 -18.09 18.39 -4.16
N MET A 162 -17.87 18.50 -2.83
CA MET A 162 -16.77 19.27 -2.26
C MET A 162 -15.68 18.35 -1.73
N THR A 163 -14.43 18.62 -2.09
CA THR A 163 -13.27 17.92 -1.54
C THR A 163 -12.86 18.52 -0.19
N LEU A 164 -12.00 17.82 0.56
CA LEU A 164 -11.46 18.34 1.81
C LEU A 164 -10.65 19.63 1.59
N GLU A 165 -9.99 19.78 0.44
CA GLU A 165 -9.28 21.00 0.08
C GLU A 165 -10.25 22.18 -0.15
N ASP A 166 -11.36 21.96 -0.86
CA ASP A 166 -12.38 22.99 -1.13
C ASP A 166 -13.05 23.48 0.16
N VAL A 167 -13.22 22.59 1.13
CA VAL A 167 -13.79 22.87 2.45
C VAL A 167 -12.79 23.58 3.38
N GLY A 168 -11.55 23.78 2.94
CA GLY A 168 -10.52 24.51 3.68
C GLY A 168 -9.59 23.64 4.54
N ILE A 169 -9.68 22.31 4.43
CA ILE A 169 -8.80 21.35 5.12
C ILE A 169 -7.56 21.08 4.26
N VAL A 170 -6.69 22.09 4.18
CA VAL A 170 -5.44 22.05 3.39
C VAL A 170 -4.24 21.54 4.22
N ARG A 171 -4.34 21.65 5.54
CA ARG A 171 -3.28 21.33 6.52
C ARG A 171 -3.86 20.44 7.61
N ASP A 172 -3.01 20.02 8.53
CA ASP A 172 -3.47 19.32 9.72
C ASP A 172 -4.43 20.23 10.50
N THR A 173 -5.68 19.79 10.64
CA THR A 173 -6.75 20.57 11.24
C THR A 173 -7.34 19.86 12.46
N VAL A 174 -7.90 20.67 13.35
CA VAL A 174 -8.67 20.22 14.50
C VAL A 174 -10.12 20.62 14.26
N LEU A 175 -11.01 19.64 14.33
CA LEU A 175 -12.44 19.78 14.18
C LEU A 175 -13.12 19.44 15.51
N ASN A 176 -14.18 20.16 15.84
CA ASN A 176 -14.99 19.95 17.02
C ASN A 176 -16.33 19.33 16.62
N VAL A 177 -16.78 18.31 17.33
CA VAL A 177 -18.14 17.78 17.18
C VAL A 177 -19.02 18.51 18.19
N GLU A 178 -20.00 19.25 17.69
CA GLU A 178 -20.94 20.04 18.48
C GLU A 178 -22.37 19.57 18.20
N GLU A 179 -23.28 19.75 19.16
CA GLU A 179 -24.70 19.42 18.96
C GLU A 179 -25.31 20.44 17.99
N LYS A 180 -26.12 19.94 17.06
CA LYS A 180 -26.84 20.77 16.10
C LYS A 180 -28.08 21.29 16.79
N ASP A 181 -28.25 22.61 16.82
CA ASP A 181 -29.46 23.23 17.34
C ASP A 181 -30.68 22.75 16.53
N GLN A 182 -31.62 22.11 17.22
CA GLN A 182 -32.89 21.66 16.66
C GLN A 182 -33.83 22.86 16.50
N SER A 183 -33.53 23.76 15.57
CA SER A 183 -34.31 25.00 15.37
C SER A 183 -34.66 25.26 13.89
N THR A 184 -34.55 24.26 13.03
CA THR A 184 -34.99 24.35 11.62
C THR A 184 -35.89 23.17 11.27
N THR A 185 -37.17 23.32 11.62
CA THR A 185 -38.31 22.81 10.86
C THR A 185 -39.03 24.02 10.29
#